data_AF-A0A7C1G9Q1-F1
#
_entry.id   AF-A0A7C1G9Q1-F1
#
_cell.length_a   1.000
_cell.length_b   1.000
_cell.length_c   1.000
_cell.angle_alpha   90.00
_cell.angle_beta   90.00
_cell.angle_gamma   90.00
#
_symmetry.space_group_name_H-M   'P 1'
#
loop_
_entity.id
_entity.type
_entity.pdbx_description
1 polymer ?
#
loop_
_entity_poly.entity_id
_entity_poly.type
_entity_poly.pdbx_seq_one_letter_code
_entity_poly.pdbx_strand_id
1 'polypeptide(L)'
;IIRAVNVASEETLKTVLLEAKFFDAILADSHVSGKYGGTGITHDWDLSRKLREIIRPKPLILAGGLRPENVREAILSVRPFAVDVSTGVEKQPGVKDRDKIISFIREVRRAELCLN
;
A
#
# COMPACT_ATOMS: atom_id res chain seq x y z
N ILE A 1 -0.67 -10.86 14.17
CA ILE A 1 -1.65 -11.20 13.12
C ILE A 1 -1.97 -9.94 12.30
N ILE A 2 -1.79 -9.99 10.99
CA ILE A 2 -2.06 -8.88 10.06
C ILE A 2 -3.31 -9.24 9.25
N ARG A 3 -4.27 -8.32 9.14
CA ARG A 3 -5.47 -8.50 8.29
C ARG A 3 -5.28 -7.77 6.96
N ALA A 4 -5.20 -8.52 5.88
CA ALA A 4 -5.22 -7.97 4.52
C ALA A 4 -6.65 -7.63 4.11
N VAL A 5 -6.86 -6.45 3.52
CA VAL A 5 -8.18 -5.92 3.12
C VAL A 5 -8.05 -5.29 1.75
N ASN A 6 -9.04 -5.53 0.88
CA ASN A 6 -9.11 -4.86 -0.40
C ASN A 6 -9.78 -3.49 -0.23
N VAL A 7 -9.03 -2.40 -0.42
CA VAL A 7 -9.56 -1.04 -0.23
C VAL A 7 -10.14 -0.53 -1.55
N ALA A 8 -11.42 -0.83 -1.77
CA ALA A 8 -12.11 -0.47 -3.01
C ALA A 8 -13.28 0.53 -2.82
N SER A 9 -13.80 0.71 -1.59
CA SER A 9 -14.89 1.64 -1.31
C SER A 9 -14.97 2.04 0.17
N GLU A 10 -15.73 3.10 0.46
CA GLU A 10 -16.07 3.54 1.82
C GLU A 10 -16.79 2.46 2.64
N GLU A 11 -17.51 1.54 2.00
CA GLU A 11 -18.17 0.44 2.70
C GLU A 11 -17.15 -0.54 3.28
N THR A 12 -16.05 -0.78 2.56
CA THR A 12 -14.92 -1.58 3.08
C THR A 12 -14.32 -0.92 4.33
N LEU A 13 -14.18 0.41 4.35
CA LEU A 13 -13.61 1.12 5.50
C LEU A 13 -14.41 0.89 6.79
N LYS A 14 -15.75 0.89 6.70
CA LYS A 14 -16.62 0.60 7.86
C LYS A 14 -16.40 -0.80 8.43
N THR A 15 -16.36 -1.81 7.55
CA THR A 15 -16.12 -3.20 7.95
C THR A 15 -14.76 -3.34 8.62
N VAL A 16 -13.71 -2.74 8.03
CA VAL A 16 -12.36 -2.79 8.60
C VAL A 16 -12.31 -2.10 9.96
N LEU A 17 -13.02 -0.99 10.15
CA LEU A 17 -13.06 -0.30 11.44
C LEU A 17 -13.63 -1.19 12.56
N LEU A 18 -14.68 -1.97 12.27
CA LEU A 18 -15.29 -2.89 13.24
C LEU A 18 -14.36 -4.05 13.61
N GLU A 19 -13.55 -4.51 12.65
CA GLU A 19 -12.68 -5.68 12.80
C GLU A 19 -11.26 -5.33 13.29
N ALA A 20 -10.77 -4.11 13.04
CA ALA A 20 -9.36 -3.74 13.24
C ALA A 20 -8.85 -3.93 14.67
N LYS A 21 -9.74 -3.90 15.67
CA LYS A 21 -9.40 -4.16 17.08
C LYS A 21 -8.88 -5.58 17.34
N PHE A 22 -9.20 -6.55 16.48
CA PHE A 22 -8.81 -7.95 16.63
C PHE A 22 -7.46 -8.29 15.99
N PHE A 23 -6.81 -7.34 15.31
CA PHE A 23 -5.59 -7.56 14.55
C PHE A 23 -4.48 -6.60 15.00
N ASP A 24 -3.22 -6.95 14.77
CA ASP A 24 -2.06 -6.13 15.15
C ASP A 24 -1.76 -5.03 14.13
N ALA A 25 -2.12 -5.25 12.86
CA ALA A 25 -2.02 -4.28 11.78
C ALA A 25 -3.04 -4.59 10.68
N ILE A 26 -3.34 -3.58 9.88
CA ILE A 26 -4.14 -3.72 8.65
C ILE A 26 -3.22 -3.58 7.45
N LEU A 27 -3.29 -4.51 6.50
CA LEU A 27 -2.65 -4.40 5.20
C LEU A 27 -3.70 -4.00 4.16
N ALA A 28 -3.61 -2.77 3.67
CA ALA A 28 -4.48 -2.23 2.63
C ALA A 28 -3.91 -2.60 1.26
N ASP A 29 -4.57 -3.51 0.57
CA ASP A 29 -4.25 -3.89 -0.80
C ASP A 29 -5.21 -3.21 -1.78
N SER A 30 -4.69 -2.33 -2.62
CA SER A 30 -5.48 -1.63 -3.65
C SER A 30 -5.45 -2.34 -5.01
N HIS A 31 -4.95 -3.58 -5.09
CA HIS A 31 -4.94 -4.33 -6.34
C HIS A 31 -6.37 -4.70 -6.76
N VAL A 32 -6.81 -4.17 -7.90
CA VAL A 32 -8.07 -4.57 -8.56
C VAL A 32 -7.73 -5.69 -9.54
N SER A 33 -8.31 -6.87 -9.34
CA SER A 33 -8.15 -7.99 -10.27
C SER A 33 -8.59 -7.59 -11.69
N GLY A 34 -7.73 -7.84 -12.68
CA GLY A 34 -8.06 -7.65 -14.10
C GLY A 34 -7.75 -6.28 -14.71
N LYS A 35 -7.18 -5.32 -13.97
CA LYS A 35 -6.74 -4.02 -14.54
C LYS A 35 -5.25 -3.77 -14.30
N TYR A 36 -4.44 -4.11 -15.30
CA TYR A 36 -3.09 -3.54 -15.43
C TYR A 36 -3.22 -2.07 -15.82
N GLY A 37 -2.37 -1.21 -15.26
CA GLY A 37 -2.39 0.25 -15.46
C GLY A 37 -2.62 0.66 -16.91
N GLY A 38 -3.48 1.67 -17.11
CA GLY A 38 -3.86 2.17 -18.44
C GLY A 38 -5.29 2.70 -18.57
N THR A 39 -6.12 2.67 -17.51
CA THR A 39 -7.54 3.10 -17.58
C THR A 39 -7.83 4.47 -16.96
N GLY A 40 -6.84 5.17 -16.40
CA GLY A 40 -7.05 6.43 -15.69
C GLY A 40 -7.73 6.29 -14.32
N ILE A 41 -8.02 5.06 -13.86
CA ILE A 41 -8.44 4.81 -12.47
C ILE A 41 -7.18 4.76 -11.62
N THR A 42 -6.85 5.90 -11.04
CA THR A 42 -5.79 6.10 -10.06
C THR A 42 -5.96 5.09 -8.91
N HIS A 43 -4.86 4.53 -8.43
CA HIS A 43 -4.82 3.97 -7.08
C HIS A 43 -5.45 4.99 -6.13
N ASP A 44 -6.57 4.65 -5.49
CA ASP A 44 -7.22 5.58 -4.56
C ASP A 44 -6.45 5.57 -3.23
N TRP A 45 -5.32 6.26 -3.23
CA TRP A 45 -4.53 6.51 -2.04
C TRP A 45 -5.30 7.38 -1.03
N ASP A 46 -6.35 8.10 -1.44
CA ASP A 46 -7.21 8.83 -0.53
C ASP A 46 -8.04 7.90 0.35
N LEU A 47 -8.58 6.80 -0.18
CA LEU A 47 -9.23 5.76 0.63
C LEU A 47 -8.24 5.09 1.59
N SER A 48 -7.02 4.81 1.13
CA SER A 48 -5.97 4.25 2.00
C SER A 48 -5.56 5.22 3.11
N ARG A 49 -5.46 6.52 2.81
CA ARG A 49 -5.20 7.59 3.77
C ARG A 49 -6.35 7.73 4.77
N LYS A 50 -7.60 7.72 4.31
CA LYS A 50 -8.79 7.73 5.19
C LYS A 50 -8.79 6.50 6.10
N LEU A 51 -8.49 5.32 5.56
CA LEU A 51 -8.37 4.10 6.35
C LEU A 51 -7.29 4.24 7.43
N ARG A 52 -6.10 4.76 7.09
CA ARG A 52 -5.04 5.06 8.07
C ARG A 52 -5.57 5.88 9.24
N GLU A 53 -6.33 6.95 8.94
CA GLU A 53 -6.83 7.87 9.96
C GLU A 53 -7.85 7.22 10.89
N ILE A 54 -8.80 6.45 10.35
CA ILE A 54 -9.86 5.86 11.18
C ILE A 54 -9.37 4.70 12.05
N ILE A 55 -8.28 4.01 11.67
CA ILE A 55 -7.77 2.87 12.45
C ILE A 55 -6.71 3.27 13.48
N ARG A 56 -6.30 4.54 13.58
CA ARG A 56 -5.28 4.98 14.55
C ARG A 56 -5.67 4.55 15.98
N PRO A 57 -4.71 4.10 16.81
CA PRO A 57 -3.27 4.08 16.59
C PRO A 57 -2.75 2.82 15.87
N LYS A 58 -3.64 1.98 15.30
CA LYS A 58 -3.24 0.73 14.63
C LYS A 58 -2.33 1.01 13.41
N PRO A 59 -1.25 0.24 13.21
CA PRO A 59 -0.43 0.33 12.01
C PRO A 59 -1.20 -0.01 10.73
N LEU A 60 -1.02 0.85 9.71
CA LEU A 60 -1.43 0.56 8.33
C LEU A 60 -0.20 0.16 7.51
N ILE A 61 -0.26 -0.98 6.84
CA ILE A 61 0.69 -1.42 5.81
C ILE A 61 0.04 -1.18 4.44
N LEU A 62 0.70 -0.42 3.57
CA LEU A 62 0.21 -0.15 2.23
C LEU A 62 0.76 -1.19 1.24
N ALA A 63 -0.11 -1.82 0.47
CA ALA A 63 0.22 -2.83 -0.52
C ALA A 63 -0.57 -2.61 -1.82
N GLY A 64 -0.35 -3.49 -2.79
CA GLY A 64 -1.03 -3.47 -4.08
C GLY A 64 -0.35 -2.51 -5.06
N GLY A 65 0.06 -3.02 -6.22
CA GLY A 65 0.57 -2.22 -7.35
C GLY A 65 1.79 -1.31 -7.08
N LEU A 66 2.40 -1.40 -5.89
CA LEU A 66 3.61 -0.65 -5.54
C LEU A 66 4.79 -1.12 -6.38
N ARG A 67 5.59 -0.17 -6.85
CA ARG A 67 6.77 -0.36 -7.68
C ARG A 67 7.73 0.82 -7.46
N PRO A 68 9.00 0.73 -7.88
CA PRO A 68 9.96 1.81 -7.66
C PRO A 68 9.45 3.18 -8.11
N GLU A 69 8.69 3.24 -9.20
CA GLU A 69 8.23 4.48 -9.82
C GLU A 69 7.13 5.19 -9.03
N ASN A 70 6.39 4.51 -8.15
CA ASN A 70 5.24 5.11 -7.44
C ASN A 70 5.32 5.04 -5.91
N VAL A 71 6.20 4.22 -5.33
CA VAL A 71 6.22 3.99 -3.89
C VAL A 71 6.48 5.25 -3.08
N ARG A 72 7.33 6.15 -3.58
CA ARG A 72 7.63 7.42 -2.91
C ARG A 72 6.37 8.29 -2.78
N GLU A 73 5.66 8.49 -3.89
CA GLU A 73 4.43 9.29 -3.91
C GLU A 73 3.33 8.66 -3.06
N ALA A 74 3.21 7.32 -3.09
CA ALA A 74 2.29 6.56 -2.26
C ALA A 74 2.56 6.79 -0.76
N ILE A 75 3.82 6.76 -0.34
CA ILE A 75 4.22 7.02 1.04
C ILE A 75 3.93 8.48 1.43
N LEU A 76 4.26 9.45 0.57
CA LEU A 76 4.01 10.87 0.89
C LEU A 76 2.51 11.18 1.02
N SER A 77 1.69 10.51 0.21
CA SER A 77 0.23 10.67 0.19
C SER A 77 -0.44 9.97 1.37
N VAL A 78 -0.12 8.69 1.58
CA VAL A 78 -0.80 7.84 2.57
C VAL A 78 -0.15 7.92 3.94
N ARG A 79 1.15 8.21 4.03
CA ARG A 79 2.04 8.04 5.22
C ARG A 79 1.73 6.76 6.02
N PRO A 80 1.85 5.58 5.41
CA PRO A 80 1.61 4.31 6.09
C PRO A 80 2.73 4.03 7.11
N PHE A 81 2.50 3.08 8.01
CA PHE A 81 3.53 2.57 8.91
C PHE A 81 4.59 1.76 8.16
N ALA A 82 4.17 0.98 7.16
CA ALA A 82 5.05 0.20 6.29
C ALA A 82 4.48 0.10 4.86
N VAL A 83 5.31 -0.33 3.92
CA VAL A 83 4.90 -0.71 2.56
C VAL A 83 5.22 -2.18 2.30
N ASP A 84 4.36 -2.86 1.56
CA ASP A 84 4.53 -4.24 1.10
C ASP A 84 4.56 -4.30 -0.44
N VAL A 85 5.51 -5.04 -1.00
CA VAL A 85 5.69 -5.14 -2.44
C VAL A 85 5.94 -6.58 -2.87
N SER A 86 5.20 -7.01 -3.89
CA SER A 86 5.39 -8.32 -4.51
C SER A 86 5.75 -8.19 -6.00
N THR A 87 4.76 -8.02 -6.88
CA THR A 87 4.95 -8.08 -8.35
C THR A 87 5.69 -6.87 -8.92
N GLY A 88 5.63 -5.70 -8.28
CA GLY A 88 6.31 -4.49 -8.77
C GLY A 88 7.84 -4.54 -8.74
N VAL A 89 8.42 -5.55 -8.08
CA VAL A 89 9.86 -5.82 -8.05
C VAL A 89 10.22 -7.17 -8.70
N GLU A 90 9.34 -7.73 -9.52
CA GLU A 90 9.59 -8.96 -10.27
C GLU A 90 10.08 -8.66 -11.70
N LYS A 91 10.91 -9.56 -12.24
CA LYS A 91 11.25 -9.58 -13.68
C LYS A 91 10.26 -10.42 -14.48
N GLN A 92 9.72 -11.45 -13.86
CA GLN A 92 8.66 -12.35 -14.34
C GLN A 92 7.94 -12.95 -13.13
N PRO A 93 6.72 -13.48 -13.27
CA PRO A 93 5.91 -13.95 -12.14
C PRO A 93 6.69 -14.88 -11.19
N GLY A 94 6.77 -14.49 -9.92
CA GLY A 94 7.46 -15.23 -8.86
C GLY A 94 8.99 -15.13 -8.86
N VAL A 95 9.61 -14.42 -9.82
CA VAL A 95 11.06 -14.22 -9.86
C VAL A 95 11.41 -12.75 -9.64
N LYS A 96 12.02 -12.47 -8.49
CA LYS A 96 12.43 -11.12 -8.09
C LYS A 96 13.57 -10.59 -8.95
N ASP A 97 13.54 -9.28 -9.17
CA ASP A 97 14.59 -8.50 -9.83
C ASP A 97 15.37 -7.72 -8.75
N ARG A 98 16.67 -7.99 -8.66
CA ARG A 98 17.54 -7.38 -7.65
C ARG A 98 17.61 -5.85 -7.81
N ASP A 99 17.68 -5.35 -9.03
CA ASP A 99 17.82 -3.92 -9.29
C ASP A 99 16.52 -3.19 -8.98
N LYS A 100 15.37 -3.80 -9.26
CA LYS A 100 14.06 -3.26 -8.86
C LYS A 100 13.90 -3.23 -7.34
N ILE A 101 14.34 -4.28 -6.62
CA ILE A 101 14.31 -4.27 -5.14
C ILE A 101 15.14 -3.11 -4.60
N ILE A 102 16.37 -2.94 -5.10
CA ILE A 102 17.27 -1.85 -4.66
C ILE A 102 16.64 -0.48 -4.96
N SER A 103 16.08 -0.32 -6.15
CA SER A 103 15.41 0.92 -6.57
C SER A 103 14.20 1.22 -5.68
N PHE A 104 13.37 0.21 -5.39
CA PHE A 104 12.22 0.32 -4.50
C PHE A 104 12.62 0.81 -3.10
N ILE A 105 13.61 0.15 -2.48
CA ILE A 105 14.11 0.52 -1.15
C ILE A 105 14.67 1.94 -1.15
N ARG A 106 15.37 2.35 -2.22
CA ARG A 106 15.91 3.71 -2.36
C ARG A 106 14.79 4.75 -2.36
N GLU A 107 13.70 4.51 -3.08
CA GLU A 107 12.56 5.44 -3.14
C GLU A 107 11.78 5.49 -1.83
N VAL A 108 11.65 4.36 -1.11
CA VAL A 108 11.11 4.34 0.26
C VAL A 108 11.92 5.23 1.19
N ARG A 109 13.26 5.09 1.20
CA ARG A 109 14.14 5.91 2.03
C ARG A 109 14.11 7.39 1.65
N ARG A 110 13.98 7.72 0.37
CA ARG A 110 13.79 9.10 -0.09
C ARG A 110 12.50 9.72 0.43
N ALA A 111 11.42 8.93 0.53
CA ALA A 111 10.18 9.40 1.11
C ALA A 111 10.32 9.71 2.61
N GLU A 112 11.00 8.83 3.36
CA GLU A 112 11.29 9.01 4.79
C GLU A 112 12.03 10.33 5.07
N LEU A 113 13.06 10.65 4.26
CA LEU A 113 13.80 11.92 4.36
C LEU A 113 12.95 13.17 4.08
N CYS A 114 11.84 13.05 3.34
CA CYS A 114 10.93 14.18 3.08
C CYS A 114 9.86 14.36 4.17
N LEU A 115 9.70 13.39 5.07
CA LEU A 115 8.69 13.41 6.14
C LEU A 115 9.26 13.83 7.50
N ASN A 116 10.60 13.84 7.62
CA ASN A 116 11.35 14.36 8.76
C ASN A 116 11.72 15.83 8.56
#